data_AF-A0A067DG82-F1
#
_entry.id   AF-A0A067DG82-F1
#
_cell.length_a   1.000
_cell.length_b   1.000
_cell.length_c   1.000
_cell.angle_alpha   90.00
_cell.angle_beta   90.00
_cell.angle_gamma   90.00
#
_symmetry.space_group_name_H-M   'P 1'
#
loop_
_entity.id
_entity.type
_entity.pdbx_description
1 polymer ?
#
loop_
_entity_poly.entity_id
_entity_poly.type
_entity_poly.pdbx_seq_one_letter_code
_entity_poly.pdbx_strand_id
1 'polypeptide(L)'
;MQVKPTDKPCLIVVRLKRWERKECKPNSLPVLHKMHVKAGDTVKVIAGCDKGKIGEITKVFRHNSTVMVKDINLKTKHVKKREEEEQGQIIKIEAPIHSSNVMLYSKEMEVASRVGHKVLDDGTRVRYLIKTGEIIDSAENWKKLKEANRQEKTEVATAA
;
A
#
# COMPACT_ATOMS: atom_id res chain seq x y z
N MET A 1 -0.69 44.36 7.12
CA MET A 1 -1.35 43.04 7.31
C MET A 1 -0.94 42.16 6.15
N GLN A 2 -0.03 41.20 6.36
CA GLN A 2 0.38 40.28 5.30
C GLN A 2 -0.72 39.24 5.09
N VAL A 3 -1.41 39.34 3.96
CA VAL A 3 -2.38 38.33 3.52
C VAL A 3 -1.58 37.10 3.14
N LYS A 4 -1.68 36.02 3.94
CA LYS A 4 -1.11 34.72 3.57
C LYS A 4 -1.72 34.32 2.23
N PRO A 5 -0.93 34.07 1.18
CA PRO A 5 -1.49 33.54 -0.07
C PRO A 5 -2.14 32.20 0.26
N THR A 6 -3.45 32.11 0.04
CA THR A 6 -4.16 30.83 0.11
C THR A 6 -3.98 30.11 -1.21
N ASP A 7 -2.72 29.78 -1.53
CA ASP A 7 -2.41 28.81 -2.56
C ASP A 7 -2.78 27.45 -2.01
N LYS A 8 -4.08 27.17 -1.94
CA LYS A 8 -4.56 25.80 -2.00
C LYS A 8 -4.09 25.32 -3.36
N PRO A 9 -3.06 24.46 -3.46
CA PRO A 9 -2.73 23.89 -4.75
C PRO A 9 -4.03 23.29 -5.27
N CYS A 10 -4.45 23.69 -6.48
CA CYS A 10 -5.46 22.99 -7.21
C CYS A 10 -4.86 21.62 -7.53
N LEU A 11 -4.83 20.73 -6.53
CA LEU A 11 -4.63 19.33 -6.75
C LEU A 11 -5.76 18.98 -7.70
N ILE A 12 -5.40 18.63 -8.93
CA ILE A 12 -6.28 17.91 -9.83
C ILE A 12 -6.44 16.53 -9.17
N VAL A 13 -7.18 16.50 -8.06
CA VAL A 13 -7.68 15.30 -7.44
C VAL A 13 -8.76 14.87 -8.42
N VAL A 14 -8.54 13.74 -9.07
CA VAL A 14 -9.59 13.08 -9.86
C VAL A 14 -10.83 13.05 -8.98
N ARG A 15 -11.82 13.91 -9.30
CA ARG A 15 -13.01 14.08 -8.47
C ARG A 15 -13.77 12.77 -8.59
N LEU A 16 -13.75 11.97 -7.52
CA LEU A 16 -14.52 10.72 -7.47
C LEU A 16 -15.96 11.04 -7.89
N LYS A 17 -16.53 10.20 -8.75
CA LYS A 17 -17.94 10.34 -9.11
C LYS A 17 -18.76 10.26 -7.83
N ARG A 18 -19.89 10.98 -7.78
CA ARG A 18 -20.68 11.12 -6.54
C ARG A 18 -21.05 9.75 -5.93
N TRP A 19 -21.32 8.76 -6.78
CA TRP A 19 -21.67 7.38 -6.41
C TRP A 19 -20.46 6.46 -6.15
N GLU A 20 -19.24 6.85 -6.51
CA GLU A 20 -18.00 6.09 -6.22
C GLU A 20 -17.34 6.54 -4.91
N ARG A 21 -18.04 7.35 -4.11
CA ARG A 21 -17.58 7.76 -2.79
C ARG A 21 -17.60 6.57 -1.83
N LYS A 22 -16.80 6.67 -0.77
CA LYS A 22 -16.76 5.65 0.28
C LYS A 22 -18.14 5.50 0.91
N GLU A 23 -18.58 4.26 1.03
CA GLU A 23 -19.76 3.94 1.81
C GLU A 23 -19.50 4.25 3.28
N CYS A 24 -20.47 4.89 3.92
CA CYS A 24 -20.39 5.29 5.32
C CYS A 24 -21.47 4.58 6.15
N LYS A 25 -21.11 4.24 7.38
CA LYS A 25 -22.00 3.74 8.42
C LYS A 25 -22.90 4.88 8.95
N PRO A 26 -23.94 4.56 9.74
CA PRO A 26 -24.81 5.57 10.36
C PRO A 26 -24.05 6.59 11.23
N ASN A 27 -22.94 6.18 11.83
CA ASN A 27 -22.07 7.05 12.63
C ASN A 27 -21.03 7.83 11.79
N SER A 28 -21.26 7.98 10.48
CA SER A 28 -20.40 8.65 9.49
C SER A 28 -19.04 8.01 9.18
N LEU A 29 -18.64 6.95 9.90
CA LEU A 29 -17.37 6.25 9.62
C LEU A 29 -17.45 5.44 8.31
N PRO A 30 -16.36 5.33 7.54
CA PRO A 30 -16.36 4.51 6.33
C PRO A 30 -16.51 3.02 6.67
N VAL A 31 -17.18 2.30 5.77
CA VAL A 31 -17.19 0.84 5.78
C VAL A 31 -15.79 0.35 5.37
N LEU A 32 -15.21 -0.54 6.18
CA LEU A 32 -13.86 -1.09 5.95
C LEU A 32 -13.96 -2.58 5.70
N HIS A 33 -13.27 -3.05 4.67
CA HIS A 33 -13.24 -4.46 4.34
C HIS A 33 -12.11 -5.15 5.13
N LYS A 34 -12.33 -6.43 5.43
CA LYS A 34 -11.32 -7.31 6.04
C LYS A 34 -10.45 -7.86 4.92
N MET A 35 -9.13 -7.80 5.10
CA MET A 35 -8.14 -8.21 4.08
C MET A 35 -7.18 -9.24 4.66
N HIS A 36 -6.62 -10.10 3.81
CA HIS A 36 -5.66 -11.15 4.19
C HIS A 36 -4.21 -10.69 4.24
N VAL A 37 -3.90 -9.49 3.72
CA VAL A 37 -2.55 -8.91 3.60
C VAL A 37 -2.34 -7.72 4.53
N LYS A 38 -1.07 -7.47 4.89
CA LYS A 38 -0.60 -6.32 5.68
C LYS A 38 0.47 -5.55 4.90
N ALA A 39 0.76 -4.32 5.36
CA ALA A 39 1.88 -3.56 4.82
C ALA A 39 3.20 -4.23 5.20
N GLY A 40 4.16 -4.25 4.27
CA GLY A 40 5.44 -4.97 4.41
C GLY A 40 5.39 -6.46 4.06
N ASP A 41 4.21 -7.02 3.76
CA ASP A 41 4.13 -8.40 3.25
C ASP A 41 4.72 -8.47 1.83
N THR A 42 5.49 -9.53 1.54
CA THR A 42 5.92 -9.87 0.17
C THR A 42 4.83 -10.67 -0.54
N VAL A 43 4.45 -10.23 -1.73
CA VAL A 43 3.34 -10.82 -2.49
C VAL A 43 3.72 -11.08 -3.94
N LYS A 44 3.05 -12.08 -4.53
CA LYS A 44 3.08 -12.40 -5.95
C LYS A 44 1.74 -12.04 -6.58
N VAL A 45 1.77 -11.41 -7.75
CA VAL A 45 0.56 -11.07 -8.51
C VAL A 45 0.05 -12.31 -9.24
N ILE A 46 -1.21 -12.66 -9.01
CA ILE A 46 -1.90 -13.84 -9.57
C ILE A 46 -2.52 -13.52 -10.93
N ALA A 47 -3.13 -12.33 -11.05
CA ALA A 47 -3.94 -11.94 -12.18
C ALA A 47 -3.76 -10.45 -12.52
N GLY A 48 -3.97 -10.11 -13.79
CA GLY A 48 -3.76 -8.76 -14.35
C GLY A 48 -2.52 -8.68 -15.25
N CYS A 49 -2.18 -7.46 -15.69
CA CYS A 49 -1.07 -7.23 -16.62
C CYS A 49 0.29 -7.60 -16.03
N ASP A 50 0.48 -7.38 -14.73
CA ASP A 50 1.73 -7.67 -14.01
C ASP A 50 1.76 -9.08 -13.39
N LYS A 51 1.03 -10.05 -13.98
CA LYS A 51 0.96 -11.42 -13.49
C LYS A 51 2.36 -12.04 -13.36
N GLY A 52 2.60 -12.69 -12.22
CA GLY A 52 3.84 -13.41 -11.93
C GLY A 52 4.92 -12.57 -11.26
N LYS A 53 4.84 -11.23 -11.32
CA LYS A 53 5.78 -10.35 -10.62
C LYS A 53 5.61 -10.46 -9.11
N ILE A 54 6.72 -10.29 -8.41
CA ILE A 54 6.82 -10.32 -6.94
C ILE A 54 7.18 -8.92 -6.48
N GLY A 55 6.58 -8.47 -5.38
CA GLY A 55 6.88 -7.18 -4.79
C GLY A 55 6.41 -7.07 -3.35
N GLU A 56 6.83 -6.02 -2.67
CA GLU A 56 6.44 -5.74 -1.28
C GLU A 56 5.32 -4.70 -1.23
N ILE A 57 4.39 -4.86 -0.27
CA ILE A 57 3.26 -3.96 -0.11
C ILE A 57 3.70 -2.69 0.64
N THR A 58 3.65 -1.55 -0.05
CA THR A 58 3.92 -0.23 0.53
C THR A 58 2.71 0.28 1.32
N LYS A 59 1.50 0.23 0.74
CA LYS A 59 0.27 0.79 1.34
C LYS A 59 -0.94 -0.09 1.11
N VAL A 60 -1.87 -0.09 2.07
CA VAL A 60 -3.12 -0.86 2.02
C VAL A 60 -4.32 0.06 2.17
N PHE A 61 -5.25 -0.01 1.21
CA PHE A 61 -6.48 0.79 1.19
C PHE A 61 -7.71 -0.08 1.48
N ARG A 62 -8.10 -0.13 2.77
CA ARG A 62 -9.15 -1.04 3.26
C ARG A 62 -10.58 -0.73 2.81
N HIS A 63 -10.86 0.49 2.38
CA HIS A 63 -12.21 0.88 1.90
C HIS A 63 -12.48 0.33 0.50
N ASN A 64 -11.46 0.25 -0.36
CA ASN A 64 -11.58 -0.29 -1.72
C ASN A 64 -11.04 -1.72 -1.85
N SER A 65 -10.50 -2.31 -0.78
CA SER A 65 -9.80 -3.61 -0.80
C SER A 65 -8.64 -3.66 -1.81
N THR A 66 -7.92 -2.55 -1.96
CA THR A 66 -6.77 -2.43 -2.88
C THR A 66 -5.46 -2.26 -2.13
N VAL A 67 -4.36 -2.70 -2.74
CA VAL A 67 -2.99 -2.60 -2.22
C VAL A 67 -2.08 -1.89 -3.23
N MET A 68 -1.09 -1.19 -2.73
CA MET A 68 -0.03 -0.57 -3.51
C MET A 68 1.24 -1.42 -3.31
N VAL A 69 1.77 -1.95 -4.40
CA VAL A 69 2.92 -2.85 -4.40
C VAL A 69 4.07 -2.15 -5.11
N LYS A 70 5.26 -2.20 -4.50
CA LYS A 70 6.45 -1.52 -5.02
C LYS A 70 6.80 -2.00 -6.42
N ASP A 71 7.11 -1.07 -7.34
CA ASP A 71 7.53 -1.33 -8.72
C ASP A 71 6.53 -2.11 -9.61
N ILE A 72 5.27 -2.25 -9.17
CA ILE A 72 4.20 -2.97 -9.89
C ILE A 72 3.08 -1.99 -10.28
N ASN A 73 2.45 -2.20 -11.44
CA ASN A 73 1.37 -1.38 -11.97
C ASN A 73 1.76 0.10 -12.09
N LEU A 74 2.92 0.33 -12.69
CA LEU A 74 3.47 1.67 -12.91
C LEU A 74 2.64 2.41 -13.97
N LYS A 75 2.29 3.65 -13.65
CA LYS A 75 1.58 4.56 -14.55
C LYS A 75 2.38 5.83 -14.73
N THR A 76 2.52 6.25 -15.98
CA THR A 76 3.15 7.52 -16.32
C THR A 76 2.20 8.66 -15.99
N LYS A 77 2.63 9.55 -15.09
CA LYS A 77 1.89 10.75 -14.69
C LYS A 77 2.69 11.98 -15.09
N HIS A 78 2.08 12.81 -15.92
CA HIS A 78 2.59 14.14 -16.24
C HIS A 78 2.26 15.08 -15.08
N VAL A 79 3.29 15.64 -14.46
CA VAL A 79 3.16 16.59 -13.36
C VAL A 79 3.45 17.99 -13.90
N LYS A 80 2.44 18.86 -13.83
CA LYS A 80 2.59 20.27 -14.18
C LYS A 80 3.45 20.95 -13.12
N LYS A 81 4.31 21.88 -13.55
CA LYS A 81 5.09 22.72 -12.64
C LYS A 81 4.17 23.44 -11.65
N ARG A 82 4.63 23.56 -10.40
CA ARG A 82 3.87 24.24 -9.35
C ARG A 82 4.37 25.67 -9.17
N GLU A 83 5.68 25.85 -9.25
CA GLU A 83 6.35 27.15 -9.17
C GLU A 83 6.91 27.54 -10.54
N GLU A 84 7.16 28.84 -10.76
CA GLU A 84 7.61 29.33 -12.07
C GLU A 84 9.00 28.80 -12.46
N GLU A 85 9.86 28.60 -11.45
CA GLU A 85 11.24 28.12 -11.56
C GLU A 85 11.34 26.60 -11.79
N GLU A 86 10.29 25.84 -11.48
CA GLU A 86 10.29 24.38 -11.66
C GLU A 86 9.95 23.97 -13.10
N GLN A 87 10.66 22.97 -13.60
CA GLN A 87 10.31 22.32 -14.86
C GLN A 87 9.23 21.25 -14.64
N GLY A 88 8.32 21.09 -15.63
CA GLY A 88 7.36 19.99 -15.63
C GLY A 88 8.06 18.64 -15.77
N GLN A 89 7.55 17.61 -15.08
CA GLN A 89 8.20 16.30 -15.01
C GLN A 89 7.26 15.17 -15.42
N ILE A 90 7.84 14.14 -16.04
CA ILE A 90 7.15 12.88 -16.35
C ILE A 90 7.57 11.85 -15.29
N ILE A 91 6.68 11.58 -14.35
CA ILE A 91 6.95 10.70 -13.20
C ILE A 91 6.24 9.36 -13.41
N LYS A 92 6.91 8.26 -13.12
CA LYS A 92 6.25 6.94 -13.01
C LYS A 92 5.79 6.73 -11.58
N ILE A 93 4.49 6.55 -11.39
CA ILE A 93 3.89 6.31 -10.07
C ILE A 93 3.29 4.91 -10.02
N GLU A 94 3.38 4.29 -8.85
CA GLU A 94 2.73 3.01 -8.57
C GLU A 94 1.22 3.21 -8.43
N ALA A 95 0.43 2.34 -9.04
CA ALA A 95 -1.02 2.37 -8.96
C ALA A 95 -1.56 1.16 -8.16
N PRO A 96 -2.66 1.33 -7.42
CA PRO A 96 -3.20 0.27 -6.60
C PRO A 96 -3.75 -0.91 -7.43
N ILE A 97 -3.58 -2.12 -6.91
CA ILE A 97 -4.12 -3.37 -7.44
C ILE A 97 -5.14 -3.93 -6.43
N HIS A 98 -6.17 -4.62 -6.91
CA HIS A 98 -7.13 -5.28 -6.01
C HIS A 98 -6.48 -6.43 -5.23
N SER A 99 -6.78 -6.53 -3.93
CA SER A 99 -6.15 -7.50 -3.03
C SER A 99 -6.40 -8.96 -3.39
N SER A 100 -7.51 -9.28 -4.06
CA SER A 100 -7.76 -10.64 -4.55
C SER A 100 -6.75 -11.10 -5.60
N ASN A 101 -6.08 -10.16 -6.28
CA ASN A 101 -5.13 -10.46 -7.35
C ASN A 101 -3.72 -10.69 -6.82
N VAL A 102 -3.51 -10.70 -5.50
CA VAL A 102 -2.21 -10.94 -4.88
C VAL A 102 -2.26 -12.11 -3.89
N MET A 103 -1.18 -12.90 -3.89
CA MET A 103 -0.96 -14.01 -2.97
C MET A 103 0.29 -13.76 -2.14
N LEU A 104 0.32 -14.21 -0.90
CA LEU A 104 1.53 -14.16 -0.07
C LEU A 104 2.59 -15.06 -0.68
N TYR A 105 3.83 -14.57 -0.68
CA TYR A 105 4.97 -15.24 -1.29
C TYR A 105 6.04 -15.51 -0.23
N SER A 106 6.47 -16.78 -0.14
CA SER A 106 7.66 -17.14 0.63
C SER A 106 8.91 -16.83 -0.20
N LYS A 107 9.85 -16.08 0.37
CA LYS A 107 11.18 -15.88 -0.22
C LYS A 107 12.07 -17.10 -0.06
N GLU A 108 11.82 -17.94 0.94
CA GLU A 108 12.65 -19.11 1.26
C GLU A 108 12.38 -20.26 0.31
N MET A 109 11.09 -20.58 0.10
CA MET A 109 10.68 -21.70 -0.76
C MET A 109 10.26 -21.27 -2.16
N GLU A 110 10.28 -19.97 -2.47
CA GLU A 110 9.86 -19.39 -3.75
C GLU A 110 8.41 -19.76 -4.19
N VAL A 111 7.57 -20.10 -3.21
CA VAL A 111 6.20 -20.55 -3.46
C VAL A 111 5.19 -19.50 -2.98
N ALA A 112 4.25 -19.18 -3.85
CA ALA A 112 3.04 -18.45 -3.48
C ALA A 112 2.00 -19.39 -2.87
N SER A 113 1.42 -19.00 -1.73
CA SER A 113 0.39 -19.81 -1.06
C SER A 113 -0.72 -19.02 -0.38
N ARG A 114 -1.83 -19.71 -0.12
CA ARG A 114 -2.95 -19.17 0.66
C ARG A 114 -2.55 -19.06 2.14
N VAL A 115 -3.20 -18.14 2.85
CA VAL A 115 -2.94 -17.90 4.27
C VAL A 115 -3.86 -18.72 5.17
N GLY A 116 -3.28 -19.32 6.20
CA GLY A 116 -3.96 -19.93 7.34
C GLY A 116 -3.72 -19.12 8.62
N HIS A 117 -4.42 -19.49 9.70
CA HIS A 117 -4.21 -18.91 11.03
C HIS A 117 -3.89 -20.01 12.03
N LYS A 118 -2.86 -19.80 12.85
CA LYS A 118 -2.44 -20.72 13.93
C LYS A 118 -2.30 -19.94 15.23
N VAL A 119 -2.54 -20.60 16.35
CA VAL A 119 -2.26 -20.06 17.70
C VAL A 119 -0.95 -20.69 18.15
N LEU A 120 0.01 -19.86 18.58
CA LEU A 120 1.29 -20.30 19.14
C LEU A 120 1.12 -20.64 20.63
N ASP A 121 2.13 -21.28 21.20
CA ASP A 121 2.14 -21.68 22.61
C ASP A 121 2.07 -20.47 23.55
N ASP A 122 2.56 -19.32 23.11
CA ASP A 122 2.44 -18.02 23.80
C ASP A 122 1.00 -17.46 23.82
N GLY A 123 0.03 -18.15 23.20
CA GLY A 123 -1.35 -17.69 23.03
C GLY A 123 -1.56 -16.67 21.91
N THR A 124 -0.50 -16.29 21.19
CA THR A 124 -0.57 -15.33 20.09
C THR A 124 -1.10 -15.97 18.80
N ARG A 125 -2.04 -15.29 18.12
CA ARG A 125 -2.60 -15.76 16.85
C ARG A 125 -1.84 -15.17 15.67
N VAL A 126 -1.19 -16.04 14.89
CA VAL A 126 -0.34 -15.67 13.75
C VAL A 126 -0.90 -16.19 12.42
N ARG A 127 -0.48 -15.54 11.33
CA ARG A 127 -0.70 -16.03 9.96
C ARG A 127 0.43 -16.97 9.54
N TYR A 128 0.10 -18.04 8.84
CA TYR A 128 1.06 -18.97 8.23
C TYR A 128 0.70 -19.29 6.79
N LEU A 129 1.68 -19.70 6.00
CA LEU A 129 1.52 -20.16 4.63
C LEU A 129 1.07 -21.63 4.61
N ILE A 130 -0.05 -21.94 3.96
CA ILE A 130 -0.61 -23.31 4.00
C ILE A 130 0.30 -24.32 3.31
N LYS A 131 1.02 -23.92 2.25
CA LYS A 131 1.87 -24.86 1.49
C LYS A 131 3.20 -25.14 2.17
N THR A 132 3.79 -24.16 2.83
CA THR A 132 5.15 -24.26 3.39
C THR A 132 5.13 -24.44 4.91
N GLY A 133 4.06 -24.03 5.58
CA GLY A 133 3.97 -24.01 7.05
C GLY A 133 4.67 -22.79 7.69
N GLU A 134 5.34 -21.96 6.90
CA GLU A 134 6.08 -20.79 7.38
C GLU A 134 5.17 -19.76 8.04
N ILE A 135 5.63 -19.20 9.15
CA ILE A 135 4.94 -18.16 9.91
C ILE A 135 5.36 -16.79 9.36
N ILE A 136 4.37 -15.95 9.05
CA ILE A 136 4.58 -14.65 8.39
C ILE A 136 4.60 -13.51 9.41
N ASP A 137 3.75 -13.62 10.44
CA ASP A 137 3.58 -12.57 11.43
C ASP A 137 4.60 -12.75 12.57
N SER A 138 5.52 -11.79 12.71
CA SER A 138 6.40 -11.68 13.88
C SER A 138 6.00 -10.48 14.75
N ALA A 139 6.19 -10.60 16.07
CA ALA A 139 5.83 -9.55 17.03
C ALA A 139 6.55 -8.21 16.80
N GLU A 140 7.70 -8.24 16.14
CA GLU A 140 8.55 -7.07 15.89
C GLU A 140 8.29 -6.38 14.55
N ASN A 141 7.52 -7.00 13.64
CA ASN A 141 7.37 -6.50 12.28
C ASN A 141 6.78 -5.08 12.25
N TRP A 142 5.88 -4.74 13.18
CA TRP A 142 5.31 -3.40 13.28
C TRP A 142 6.33 -2.35 13.76
N LYS A 143 7.27 -2.73 14.63
CA LYS A 143 8.34 -1.84 15.10
C LYS A 143 9.29 -1.53 13.94
N LYS A 144 9.75 -2.58 13.26
CA LYS A 144 10.61 -2.48 12.07
C LYS A 144 9.98 -1.58 11.00
N LEU A 145 8.71 -1.81 10.70
CA LEU A 145 7.98 -0.98 9.72
C LEU A 145 7.84 0.47 10.18
N LYS A 146 7.61 0.73 11.47
CA LYS A 146 7.51 2.10 12.01
C LYS A 146 8.86 2.83 11.95
N GLU A 147 9.95 2.14 12.25
CA GLU A 147 11.31 2.66 12.19
C GLU A 147 11.74 2.96 10.76
N ALA A 148 11.48 2.05 9.82
CA ALA A 148 11.73 2.25 8.39
C ALA A 148 10.98 3.50 7.86
N ASN A 149 9.68 3.63 8.18
CA ASN A 149 8.89 4.82 7.82
C ASN A 149 9.41 6.12 8.45
N ARG A 150 10.14 6.05 9.57
CA ARG A 150 10.74 7.23 10.21
C ARG A 150 12.05 7.60 9.50
N GLN A 151 12.88 6.62 9.14
CA GLN A 151 14.12 6.81 8.39
C GLN A 151 13.87 7.40 7.00
N GLU A 152 12.92 6.85 6.25
CA GLU A 152 12.54 7.40 4.94
C GLU A 152 12.10 8.87 5.03
N LYS A 153 11.37 9.25 6.09
CA LYS A 153 10.96 10.65 6.30
C LYS A 153 12.14 11.57 6.61
N THR A 154 13.12 11.11 7.39
CA THR A 154 14.31 11.91 7.67
C THR A 154 15.18 12.09 6.44
N GLU A 155 15.36 11.03 5.64
CA GLU A 155 16.14 11.10 4.39
C GLU A 155 15.50 12.07 3.38
N VAL A 156 14.18 11.99 3.20
CA VAL A 156 13.44 12.94 2.34
C VAL A 156 13.53 14.38 2.86
N ALA A 157 13.55 14.59 4.18
CA ALA A 157 13.67 15.92 4.77
C ALA A 157 15.09 16.50 4.71
N THR A 158 16.13 15.65 4.67
CA THR A 158 17.52 16.09 4.50
C THR A 158 17.91 16.27 3.03
N ALA A 159 17.19 15.64 2.11
CA ALA A 159 17.41 15.74 0.66
C ALA A 159 16.58 16.85 -0.01
N ALA A 160 15.64 17.47 0.71
CA ALA A 160 14.85 18.62 0.30
C ALA A 160 15.40 19.90 0.93
#